data_AF-S0B6Q0-F1
#
_entry.id   AF-S0B6Q0-F1
#
_cell.length_a   1.000
_cell.length_b   1.000
_cell.length_c   1.000
_cell.angle_alpha   90.00
_cell.angle_beta   90.00
_cell.angle_gamma   90.00
#
_symmetry.space_group_name_H-M   'P 1'
#
loop_
_entity.id
_entity.type
_entity.pdbx_description
1 polymer ?
#
loop_
_entity_poly.entity_id
_entity_poly.type
_entity_poly.pdbx_seq_one_letter_code
_entity_poly.pdbx_strand_id
1 'polypeptide(L)'
;MTDIQELITGLKECMNYDVDDTAVIGDCINIIRMISKKIVSIYREHDDDLMSQISDIMTVVIGKMASRLTVVLGYILCILYHLRRYGDALNVVEVLMESKPLNFSVFIKASDSAMYGYYYGKLLIVNSRYQNAAESFERAYMCASPNFQEVILMYLVPLQLRRGKYVPRDLLEKVNNVLLLELCDVVSCGDVYNYEQLLKENGSALLSVGLYPLYNSLRIVVYRNLLDFVFRTKKVTKMHLELFVKAVQATGEKECDLITVQNMITNMASDKILKGAVYIGMKAMAAAPCDTLTYYQF
;
A
#
# COMPACT_ATOMS: atom_id res chain seq x y z
N MET A 1 -22.55 24.85 1.80
CA MET A 1 -21.57 23.96 1.11
C MET A 1 -21.93 23.98 -0.37
N THR A 2 -20.98 24.27 -1.25
CA THR A 2 -21.20 24.26 -2.71
C THR A 2 -21.62 22.87 -3.18
N ASP A 3 -22.58 22.80 -4.09
CA ASP A 3 -23.08 21.54 -4.63
C ASP A 3 -22.06 20.92 -5.61
N ILE A 4 -22.04 19.58 -5.74
CA ILE A 4 -21.11 18.90 -6.65
C ILE A 4 -21.41 19.22 -8.12
N GLN A 5 -22.69 19.41 -8.48
CA GLN A 5 -23.09 19.78 -9.84
C GLN A 5 -22.62 21.21 -10.20
N GLU A 6 -22.64 22.13 -9.24
CA GLU A 6 -22.06 23.47 -9.39
C GLU A 6 -20.55 23.39 -9.66
N LEU A 7 -19.83 22.50 -8.96
CA LEU A 7 -18.38 22.30 -9.18
C LEU A 7 -18.08 21.72 -10.56
N ILE A 8 -18.87 20.74 -11.03
CA ILE A 8 -18.74 20.17 -12.38
C ILE A 8 -19.00 21.25 -13.43
N THR A 9 -20.03 22.07 -13.23
CA THR A 9 -20.38 23.17 -14.13
C THR A 9 -19.28 24.23 -14.17
N GLY A 10 -18.73 24.62 -13.01
CA GLY A 10 -17.62 25.55 -12.93
C GLY A 10 -16.36 25.08 -13.67
N LEU A 11 -16.01 23.78 -13.60
CA LEU A 11 -14.93 23.23 -14.42
C LEU A 11 -15.25 23.30 -15.92
N LYS A 12 -16.48 22.97 -16.32
CA LYS A 12 -16.90 23.07 -17.73
C LYS A 12 -16.77 24.50 -18.26
N GLU A 13 -17.17 25.48 -17.46
CA GLU A 13 -17.02 26.91 -17.80
C GLU A 13 -15.54 27.29 -17.94
N CYS A 14 -14.70 26.92 -16.98
CA CYS A 14 -13.25 27.16 -17.05
C CYS A 14 -12.63 26.60 -18.35
N MET A 15 -13.11 25.46 -18.84
CA MET A 15 -12.61 24.83 -20.07
C MET A 15 -12.97 25.57 -21.37
N ASN A 16 -13.82 26.60 -21.30
CA ASN A 16 -14.18 27.47 -22.42
C ASN A 16 -13.32 28.75 -22.49
N TYR A 17 -12.51 29.02 -21.46
CA TYR A 17 -11.60 30.17 -21.41
C TYR A 17 -10.17 29.77 -21.77
N ASP A 18 -9.28 30.77 -21.82
CA ASP A 18 -7.84 30.54 -22.03
C ASP A 18 -7.26 29.75 -20.85
N VAL A 19 -6.66 28.60 -21.15
CA VAL A 19 -6.08 27.68 -20.15
C VAL A 19 -4.75 28.17 -19.60
N ASP A 20 -4.17 29.21 -20.20
CA ASP A 20 -2.97 29.89 -19.72
C ASP A 20 -3.27 31.12 -18.84
N ASP A 21 -4.55 31.49 -18.69
CA ASP A 21 -4.97 32.55 -17.77
C ASP A 21 -4.79 32.10 -16.30
N THR A 22 -4.05 32.89 -15.53
CA THR A 22 -3.76 32.62 -14.11
C THR A 22 -5.01 32.53 -13.22
N ALA A 23 -6.06 33.27 -13.53
CA ALA A 23 -7.34 33.21 -12.80
C ALA A 23 -8.05 31.88 -13.10
N VAL A 24 -8.12 31.48 -14.36
CA VAL A 24 -8.71 30.19 -14.78
C VAL A 24 -7.96 29.02 -14.16
N ILE A 25 -6.63 29.06 -14.13
CA ILE A 25 -5.81 28.05 -13.46
C ILE A 25 -6.14 28.00 -11.96
N GLY A 26 -6.23 29.17 -11.30
CA GLY A 26 -6.59 29.28 -9.88
C GLY A 26 -7.96 28.68 -9.56
N ASP A 27 -8.96 28.96 -10.38
CA ASP A 27 -10.32 28.45 -10.20
C ASP A 27 -10.38 26.93 -10.41
N CYS A 28 -9.78 26.41 -11.47
CA CYS A 28 -9.64 24.96 -11.70
C CYS A 28 -9.00 24.25 -10.50
N ILE A 29 -7.88 24.80 -9.99
CA ILE A 29 -7.17 24.28 -8.82
C ILE A 29 -8.07 24.21 -7.59
N ASN A 30 -8.85 25.27 -7.35
CA ASN A 30 -9.75 25.34 -6.20
C ASN A 30 -10.91 24.34 -6.34
N ILE A 31 -11.51 24.26 -7.52
CA ILE A 31 -12.61 23.33 -7.78
C ILE A 31 -12.14 21.88 -7.66
N ILE A 32 -10.98 21.51 -8.22
CA ILE A 32 -10.40 20.16 -8.09
C ILE A 32 -10.22 19.78 -6.61
N ARG A 33 -9.70 20.71 -5.79
CA ARG A 33 -9.59 20.47 -4.34
C ARG A 33 -10.96 20.24 -3.69
N MET A 34 -11.99 20.98 -4.09
CA MET A 34 -13.34 20.80 -3.55
C MET A 34 -13.97 19.48 -3.99
N ILE A 35 -13.84 19.08 -5.26
CA ILE A 35 -14.31 17.78 -5.77
C ILE A 35 -13.63 16.65 -5.00
N SER A 36 -12.31 16.72 -4.79
CA SER A 36 -11.56 15.68 -4.07
C SER A 36 -12.03 15.45 -2.63
N LYS A 37 -12.63 16.46 -1.99
CA LYS A 37 -13.21 16.32 -0.63
C LYS A 37 -14.56 15.61 -0.64
N LYS A 38 -15.30 15.70 -1.75
CA LYS A 38 -16.64 15.11 -1.93
C LYS A 38 -16.60 13.73 -2.58
N ILE A 39 -15.58 13.42 -3.39
CA ILE A 39 -15.51 12.16 -4.15
C ILE A 39 -15.56 10.92 -3.24
N VAL A 40 -15.05 11.02 -2.01
CA VAL A 40 -15.04 9.90 -1.05
C VAL A 40 -16.45 9.55 -0.58
N SER A 41 -17.32 10.52 -0.34
CA SER A 41 -18.71 10.25 0.05
C SER A 41 -19.52 9.71 -1.12
N ILE A 42 -19.36 10.32 -2.31
CA ILE A 42 -20.01 9.89 -3.56
C ILE A 42 -19.67 8.43 -3.87
N TYR A 43 -18.39 8.06 -3.76
CA TYR A 43 -17.93 6.68 -3.94
C TYR A 43 -18.57 5.70 -2.95
N ARG A 44 -18.79 6.11 -1.69
CA ARG A 44 -19.42 5.27 -0.66
C ARG A 44 -20.93 5.13 -0.85
N GLU A 45 -21.56 6.15 -1.41
CA GLU A 45 -22.99 6.18 -1.73
C GLU A 45 -23.32 5.43 -3.03
N HIS A 46 -22.31 4.99 -3.79
CA HIS A 46 -22.47 4.28 -5.06
C HIS A 46 -23.27 5.07 -6.11
N ASP A 47 -23.09 6.40 -6.16
CA ASP A 47 -23.70 7.26 -7.17
C ASP A 47 -22.90 7.21 -8.49
N ASP A 48 -23.19 6.17 -9.28
CA ASP A 48 -22.48 5.89 -10.53
C ASP A 48 -22.65 6.98 -11.60
N ASP A 49 -23.80 7.68 -11.61
CA ASP A 49 -24.06 8.77 -12.56
C ASP A 49 -23.13 9.95 -12.29
N LEU A 50 -23.06 10.39 -11.04
CA LEU A 50 -22.20 11.49 -10.65
C LEU A 50 -20.71 11.13 -10.82
N MET A 51 -20.33 9.89 -10.53
CA MET A 51 -18.97 9.39 -10.78
C MET A 51 -18.63 9.44 -12.28
N SER A 52 -19.56 9.07 -13.16
CA SER A 52 -19.38 9.19 -14.61
C SER A 52 -19.18 10.66 -15.02
N GLN A 53 -20.04 11.56 -14.54
CA GLN A 53 -19.93 12.99 -14.86
C GLN A 53 -18.59 13.59 -14.41
N ILE A 54 -18.11 13.23 -13.21
CA ILE A 54 -16.80 13.66 -12.71
C ILE A 54 -15.67 13.07 -13.57
N SER A 55 -15.76 11.80 -13.96
CA SER A 55 -14.78 11.18 -14.84
C SER A 55 -14.66 11.90 -16.19
N ASP A 56 -15.78 12.25 -16.80
CA ASP A 56 -15.81 12.93 -18.10
C ASP A 56 -15.16 14.31 -18.03
N ILE A 57 -15.56 15.14 -17.06
CA ILE A 57 -14.97 16.49 -16.92
C ILE A 57 -13.48 16.43 -16.55
N MET A 58 -13.08 15.50 -15.67
CA MET A 58 -11.67 15.35 -15.31
C MET A 58 -10.82 14.92 -16.51
N THR A 59 -11.34 14.10 -17.42
CA THR A 59 -10.64 13.73 -18.67
C THR A 59 -10.35 14.96 -19.52
N VAL A 60 -11.34 15.84 -19.70
CA VAL A 60 -11.19 17.07 -20.48
C VAL A 60 -10.20 18.02 -19.81
N VAL A 61 -10.34 18.24 -18.50
CA VAL A 61 -9.48 19.15 -17.73
C VAL A 61 -8.03 18.69 -17.76
N ILE A 62 -7.78 17.40 -17.48
CA ILE A 62 -6.43 16.82 -17.52
C ILE A 62 -5.86 16.94 -18.94
N GLY A 63 -6.63 16.60 -19.98
CA GLY A 63 -6.17 16.65 -21.36
C GLY A 63 -5.75 18.05 -21.81
N LYS A 64 -6.45 19.10 -21.37
CA LYS A 64 -6.16 20.49 -21.74
C LYS A 64 -5.12 21.17 -20.84
N MET A 65 -5.10 20.86 -19.53
CA MET A 65 -4.40 21.65 -18.52
C MET A 65 -3.32 20.88 -17.75
N ALA A 66 -2.97 19.66 -18.15
CA ALA A 66 -2.10 18.76 -17.38
C ALA A 66 -0.92 19.48 -16.68
N SER A 67 -0.06 20.17 -17.45
CA SER A 67 1.15 20.82 -16.91
C SER A 67 0.89 22.03 -16.01
N ARG A 68 -0.30 22.64 -16.08
CA ARG A 68 -0.73 23.74 -15.22
C ARG A 68 -1.26 23.25 -13.87
N LEU A 69 -1.61 21.96 -13.79
CA LEU A 69 -2.25 21.35 -12.62
C LEU A 69 -1.31 20.48 -11.77
N THR A 70 -0.01 20.46 -12.07
CA THR A 70 0.98 19.65 -11.34
C THR A 70 0.94 19.91 -9.83
N VAL A 71 0.72 21.16 -9.41
CA VAL A 71 0.62 21.53 -7.98
C VAL A 71 -0.55 20.90 -7.24
N VAL A 72 -1.60 20.47 -7.95
CA VAL A 72 -2.76 19.75 -7.39
C VAL A 72 -2.81 18.28 -7.79
N LEU A 73 -1.70 17.73 -8.30
CA LEU A 73 -1.63 16.35 -8.77
C LEU A 73 -2.16 15.34 -7.74
N GLY A 74 -1.82 15.48 -6.46
CA GLY A 74 -2.35 14.59 -5.41
C GLY A 74 -3.88 14.56 -5.30
N TYR A 75 -4.55 15.69 -5.56
CA TYR A 75 -6.02 15.77 -5.58
C TYR A 75 -6.60 15.15 -6.86
N ILE A 76 -5.93 15.30 -8.00
CA ILE A 76 -6.30 14.62 -9.24
C ILE A 76 -6.19 13.10 -9.05
N LEU A 77 -5.10 12.61 -8.47
CA LEU A 77 -4.92 11.18 -8.16
C LEU A 77 -5.97 10.68 -7.17
N CYS A 78 -6.37 11.49 -6.20
CA CYS A 78 -7.50 11.17 -5.32
C CYS A 78 -8.78 10.90 -6.11
N ILE A 79 -9.16 11.83 -6.98
CA ILE A 79 -10.37 11.71 -7.78
C ILE A 79 -10.29 10.45 -8.66
N LEU A 80 -9.21 10.29 -9.42
CA LEU A 80 -9.03 9.14 -10.33
C LEU A 80 -8.97 7.80 -9.59
N TYR A 81 -8.39 7.76 -8.38
CA TYR A 81 -8.36 6.56 -7.55
C TYR A 81 -9.78 6.12 -7.16
N HIS A 82 -10.62 7.06 -6.71
CA HIS A 82 -12.01 6.76 -6.34
C HIS A 82 -12.88 6.42 -7.56
N LEU A 83 -12.60 7.02 -8.72
CA LEU A 83 -13.19 6.64 -10.01
C LEU A 83 -12.69 5.28 -10.54
N ARG A 84 -11.76 4.60 -9.85
CA ARG A 84 -11.11 3.35 -10.27
C ARG A 84 -10.35 3.44 -11.60
N ARG A 85 -9.95 4.65 -12.01
CA ARG A 85 -9.18 4.92 -13.24
C ARG A 85 -7.68 4.87 -12.97
N TYR A 86 -7.19 3.73 -12.47
CA TYR A 86 -5.80 3.59 -12.01
C TYR A 86 -4.76 3.76 -13.13
N GLY A 87 -5.07 3.28 -14.34
CA GLY A 87 -4.20 3.44 -15.51
C GLY A 87 -4.02 4.91 -15.91
N ASP A 88 -5.13 5.65 -15.97
CA ASP A 88 -5.09 7.08 -16.26
C ASP A 88 -4.35 7.86 -15.17
N ALA A 89 -4.55 7.49 -13.90
CA ALA A 89 -3.84 8.10 -12.79
C ALA A 89 -2.32 7.92 -12.90
N LEU A 90 -1.84 6.72 -13.27
CA LEU A 90 -0.42 6.47 -13.52
C LEU A 90 0.09 7.27 -14.72
N ASN A 91 -0.65 7.28 -15.83
CA ASN A 91 -0.30 8.03 -17.03
C ASN A 91 -0.15 9.54 -16.74
N VAL A 92 -1.05 10.11 -15.93
CA VAL A 92 -0.96 11.52 -15.51
C VAL A 92 0.33 11.76 -14.70
N VAL A 93 0.71 10.86 -13.80
CA VAL A 93 1.98 11.00 -13.08
C VAL A 93 3.17 10.92 -14.03
N GLU A 94 3.16 9.99 -14.98
CA GLU A 94 4.25 9.82 -15.95
C GLU A 94 4.42 11.06 -16.83
N VAL A 95 3.32 11.63 -17.31
CA VAL A 95 3.30 12.86 -18.12
C VAL A 95 3.78 14.07 -17.32
N LEU A 96 3.36 14.22 -16.07
CA LEU A 96 3.61 15.44 -15.30
C LEU A 96 4.89 15.44 -14.47
N MET A 97 5.44 14.26 -14.17
CA MET A 97 6.64 14.13 -13.34
C MET A 97 7.88 13.72 -14.14
N GLU A 98 7.79 13.63 -15.48
CA GLU A 98 8.90 13.46 -16.41
C GLU A 98 9.92 12.37 -15.98
N SER A 99 9.43 11.17 -15.67
CA SER A 99 10.23 10.02 -15.18
C SER A 99 10.87 10.17 -13.78
N LYS A 100 10.58 11.23 -13.03
CA LYS A 100 10.94 11.39 -11.61
C LYS A 100 9.68 11.50 -10.73
N PRO A 101 8.84 10.46 -10.66
CA PRO A 101 7.59 10.51 -9.88
C PRO A 101 7.85 10.76 -8.40
N LEU A 102 9.00 10.32 -7.88
CA LEU A 102 9.43 10.66 -6.52
C LEU A 102 10.16 12.01 -6.48
N ASN A 103 9.69 13.03 -7.18
CA ASN A 103 10.21 14.40 -7.05
C ASN A 103 9.17 15.30 -6.37
N PHE A 104 9.26 15.46 -5.06
CA PHE A 104 8.30 16.22 -4.29
C PHE A 104 8.60 17.73 -4.25
N SER A 105 9.71 18.18 -4.86
CA SER A 105 10.11 19.60 -4.85
C SER A 105 9.15 20.51 -5.63
N VAL A 106 8.27 19.93 -6.46
CA VAL A 106 7.29 20.66 -7.26
C VAL A 106 6.15 21.20 -6.38
N PHE A 107 5.93 20.62 -5.20
CA PHE A 107 4.87 21.03 -4.29
C PHE A 107 5.39 22.06 -3.28
N ILE A 108 4.85 23.27 -3.34
CA ILE A 108 5.19 24.35 -2.39
C ILE A 108 4.55 24.08 -1.02
N LYS A 109 3.30 23.57 -1.00
CA LYS A 109 2.56 23.29 0.24
C LYS A 109 2.83 21.87 0.72
N ALA A 110 3.14 21.72 2.01
CA ALA A 110 3.31 20.42 2.66
C ALA A 110 2.06 19.51 2.51
N SER A 111 0.85 20.10 2.56
CA SER A 111 -0.40 19.36 2.33
C SER A 111 -0.51 18.77 0.92
N ASP A 112 -0.06 19.51 -0.10
CA ASP A 112 -0.13 19.08 -1.50
C ASP A 112 0.88 17.93 -1.73
N SER A 113 2.09 18.06 -1.16
CA SER A 113 3.13 17.03 -1.10
C SER A 113 2.64 15.75 -0.42
N ALA A 114 2.03 15.87 0.76
CA ALA A 114 1.48 14.74 1.51
C ALA A 114 0.34 14.05 0.74
N MET A 115 -0.56 14.83 0.13
CA MET A 115 -1.68 14.31 -0.67
C MET A 115 -1.17 13.54 -1.89
N TYR A 116 -0.16 14.07 -2.58
CA TYR A 116 0.47 13.40 -3.71
C TYR A 116 1.10 12.08 -3.30
N GLY A 117 2.00 12.09 -2.31
CA GLY A 117 2.69 10.87 -1.89
C GLY A 117 1.75 9.79 -1.35
N TYR A 118 0.66 10.20 -0.68
CA TYR A 118 -0.36 9.28 -0.20
C TYR A 118 -1.10 8.58 -1.35
N TYR A 119 -1.68 9.33 -2.30
CA TYR A 119 -2.44 8.72 -3.39
C TYR A 119 -1.56 8.02 -4.43
N TYR A 120 -0.35 8.54 -4.70
CA TYR A 120 0.61 7.85 -5.54
C TYR A 120 1.06 6.52 -4.91
N GLY A 121 1.34 6.51 -3.59
CA GLY A 121 1.65 5.30 -2.84
C GLY A 121 0.54 4.25 -2.94
N LYS A 122 -0.73 4.67 -2.85
CA LYS A 122 -1.89 3.78 -3.01
C LYS A 122 -1.98 3.18 -4.41
N LEU A 123 -1.75 3.97 -5.46
CA LEU A 123 -1.70 3.47 -6.84
C LEU A 123 -0.59 2.44 -7.02
N LEU A 124 0.58 2.67 -6.41
CA LEU A 124 1.71 1.74 -6.46
C LEU A 124 1.39 0.42 -5.75
N ILE A 125 0.66 0.43 -4.62
CA ILE A 125 0.18 -0.80 -3.95
C ILE A 125 -0.74 -1.59 -4.89
N VAL A 126 -1.72 -0.93 -5.52
CA VAL A 126 -2.64 -1.60 -6.46
C VAL A 126 -1.87 -2.28 -7.60
N ASN A 127 -0.74 -1.70 -8.01
CA ASN A 127 0.15 -2.24 -9.04
C ASN A 127 1.29 -3.11 -8.48
N SER A 128 1.23 -3.53 -7.21
CA SER A 128 2.25 -4.34 -6.53
C SER A 128 3.68 -3.77 -6.55
N ARG A 129 3.84 -2.45 -6.77
CA ARG A 129 5.11 -1.72 -6.75
C ARG A 129 5.45 -1.28 -5.31
N TYR A 130 5.65 -2.26 -4.42
CA TYR A 130 5.72 -2.03 -2.97
C TYR A 130 6.91 -1.16 -2.52
N GLN A 131 8.07 -1.23 -3.18
CA GLN A 131 9.23 -0.38 -2.83
C GLN A 131 8.90 1.10 -3.02
N ASN A 132 8.50 1.45 -4.23
CA ASN A 132 8.16 2.81 -4.59
C ASN A 132 6.97 3.29 -3.74
N ALA A 133 6.04 2.39 -3.40
CA ALA A 133 4.94 2.72 -2.50
C ALA A 133 5.47 3.12 -1.12
N ALA A 134 6.40 2.35 -0.54
CA ALA A 134 7.02 2.65 0.75
C ALA A 134 7.73 4.01 0.71
N GLU A 135 8.55 4.27 -0.30
CA GLU A 135 9.24 5.56 -0.47
C GLU A 135 8.25 6.73 -0.61
N SER A 136 7.15 6.52 -1.34
CA SER A 136 6.09 7.52 -1.51
C SER A 136 5.38 7.84 -0.18
N PHE A 137 5.04 6.82 0.60
CA PHE A 137 4.41 6.99 1.92
C PHE A 137 5.37 7.57 2.96
N GLU A 138 6.65 7.17 2.96
CA GLU A 138 7.68 7.76 3.83
C GLU A 138 7.77 9.28 3.60
N ARG A 139 7.79 9.73 2.34
CA ARG A 139 7.79 11.16 2.01
C ARG A 139 6.50 11.86 2.37
N ALA A 140 5.35 11.22 2.10
CA ALA A 140 4.04 11.77 2.47
C ALA A 140 3.94 11.99 3.99
N TYR A 141 4.42 11.03 4.78
CA TYR A 141 4.40 11.06 6.24
C TYR A 141 5.17 12.26 6.81
N MET A 142 6.32 12.61 6.22
CA MET A 142 7.14 13.75 6.66
C MET A 142 6.47 15.11 6.45
N CYS A 143 5.55 15.22 5.49
CA CYS A 143 4.83 16.46 5.18
C CYS A 143 3.40 16.49 5.72
N ALA A 144 2.91 15.37 6.27
CA ALA A 144 1.53 15.22 6.72
C ALA A 144 1.29 15.86 8.09
N SER A 145 0.05 16.31 8.33
CA SER A 145 -0.41 16.66 9.67
C SER A 145 -0.52 15.40 10.54
N PRO A 146 -0.50 15.52 11.89
CA PRO A 146 -0.58 14.36 12.79
C PRO A 146 -1.76 13.43 12.49
N ASN A 147 -2.96 13.98 12.29
CA ASN A 147 -4.14 13.18 11.97
C ASN A 147 -4.01 12.45 10.62
N PHE A 148 -3.28 13.01 9.66
CA PHE A 148 -3.09 12.38 8.35
C PHE A 148 -1.93 11.37 8.36
N GLN A 149 -0.95 11.55 9.24
CA GLN A 149 0.11 10.57 9.50
C GLN A 149 -0.47 9.23 9.97
N GLU A 150 -1.48 9.24 10.84
CA GLU A 150 -2.19 8.02 11.27
C GLU A 150 -2.78 7.24 10.09
N VAL A 151 -3.41 7.94 9.15
CA VAL A 151 -3.96 7.34 7.94
C VAL A 151 -2.86 6.76 7.04
N ILE A 152 -1.72 7.44 6.91
CA ILE A 152 -0.58 6.95 6.13
C ILE A 152 0.02 5.67 6.75
N LEU A 153 0.04 5.57 8.08
CA LEU A 153 0.60 4.40 8.78
C LEU A 153 -0.15 3.10 8.48
N MET A 154 -1.45 3.14 8.18
CA MET A 154 -2.22 1.98 7.69
C MET A 154 -1.60 1.30 6.46
N TYR A 155 -0.88 2.08 5.65
CA TYR A 155 -0.21 1.63 4.43
C TYR A 155 1.29 1.41 4.67
N LEU A 156 1.93 2.32 5.42
CA LEU A 156 3.37 2.30 5.62
C LEU A 156 3.83 1.15 6.52
N VAL A 157 3.12 0.88 7.62
CA VAL A 157 3.47 -0.20 8.57
C VAL A 157 3.58 -1.56 7.88
N PRO A 158 2.57 -2.07 7.13
CA PRO A 158 2.69 -3.36 6.45
C PRO A 158 3.81 -3.37 5.40
N LEU A 159 4.11 -2.24 4.73
CA LEU A 159 5.25 -2.15 3.81
C LEU A 159 6.60 -2.27 4.54
N GLN A 160 6.74 -1.67 5.73
CA GLN A 160 7.96 -1.78 6.54
C GLN A 160 8.13 -3.20 7.10
N LEU A 161 7.05 -3.82 7.58
CA LEU A 161 7.07 -5.22 8.05
C LEU A 161 7.54 -6.17 6.95
N ARG A 162 7.14 -5.91 5.70
CA ARG A 162 7.60 -6.68 4.54
C ARG A 162 9.12 -6.66 4.35
N ARG A 163 9.77 -5.59 4.78
CA ARG A 163 11.24 -5.39 4.75
C ARG A 163 11.93 -5.84 6.04
N GLY A 164 11.19 -6.38 7.02
CA GLY A 164 11.70 -6.70 8.34
C GLY A 164 12.00 -5.48 9.21
N LYS A 165 11.40 -4.33 8.88
CA LYS A 165 11.49 -3.11 9.69
C LYS A 165 10.23 -3.03 10.56
N TYR A 166 10.45 -2.98 11.87
CA TYR A 166 9.37 -2.94 12.85
C TYR A 166 9.21 -1.54 13.39
N VAL A 167 7.96 -1.13 13.59
CA VAL A 167 7.63 0.19 14.12
C VAL A 167 7.71 0.14 15.65
N PRO A 168 8.34 1.15 16.31
CA PRO A 168 8.39 1.21 17.77
C PRO A 168 6.98 1.18 18.37
N ARG A 169 6.79 0.42 19.44
CA ARG A 169 5.47 0.26 20.11
C ARG A 169 4.89 1.61 20.54
N ASP A 170 5.71 2.49 21.11
CA ASP A 170 5.30 3.85 21.52
C ASP A 170 4.72 4.69 20.36
N LEU A 171 5.14 4.44 19.12
CA LEU A 171 4.59 5.13 17.95
C LEU A 171 3.26 4.51 17.52
N LEU A 172 3.11 3.19 17.62
CA LEU A 172 1.86 2.49 17.29
C LEU A 172 0.75 2.79 18.29
N GLU A 173 1.08 2.86 19.59
CA GLU A 173 0.12 3.17 20.65
C GLU A 173 -0.50 4.57 20.49
N LYS A 174 0.26 5.53 19.94
CA LYS A 174 -0.26 6.88 19.63
C LYS A 174 -1.30 6.90 18.52
N VAL A 175 -1.27 5.92 17.61
CA VAL A 175 -2.17 5.82 16.45
C VAL A 175 -3.51 5.19 16.83
N ASN A 176 -3.60 4.58 18.03
CA ASN A 176 -4.79 3.93 18.57
C ASN A 176 -5.51 3.02 17.56
N ASN A 177 -4.74 2.26 16.79
CA ASN A 177 -5.25 1.36 15.76
C ASN A 177 -4.95 -0.09 16.13
N VAL A 178 -5.98 -0.79 16.60
CA VAL A 178 -5.89 -2.18 17.09
C VAL A 178 -5.34 -3.13 16.01
N LEU A 179 -5.81 -3.00 14.77
CA LEU A 179 -5.35 -3.82 13.65
C LEU A 179 -3.84 -3.69 13.41
N LEU A 180 -3.29 -2.47 13.50
CA LEU A 180 -1.85 -2.27 13.33
C LEU A 180 -1.02 -2.83 14.48
N LEU A 181 -1.52 -2.71 15.73
CA LEU A 181 -0.87 -3.28 16.90
C LEU A 181 -0.82 -4.81 16.80
N GLU A 182 -1.96 -5.44 16.53
CA GLU A 182 -2.05 -6.90 16.36
C GLU A 182 -1.19 -7.37 15.19
N LEU A 183 -1.21 -6.67 14.05
CA LEU A 183 -0.38 -6.99 12.89
C LEU A 183 1.10 -7.00 13.24
N CYS A 184 1.60 -5.98 13.94
CA CYS A 184 3.00 -5.91 14.34
C CYS A 184 3.38 -7.05 15.29
N ASP A 185 2.52 -7.39 16.26
CA ASP A 185 2.76 -8.46 17.22
C ASP A 185 2.80 -9.84 16.54
N VAL A 186 1.80 -10.18 15.72
CA VAL A 186 1.75 -11.50 15.06
C VAL A 186 2.87 -11.67 14.03
N VAL A 187 3.21 -10.60 13.29
CA VAL A 187 4.29 -10.66 12.29
C VAL A 187 5.64 -10.78 12.96
N SER A 188 5.92 -10.02 14.01
CA SER A 188 7.23 -10.05 14.69
C SER A 188 7.51 -11.38 15.38
N CYS A 189 6.51 -12.00 16.00
CA CYS A 189 6.64 -13.28 16.67
C CYS A 189 6.61 -14.49 15.73
N GLY A 190 6.18 -14.32 14.47
CA GLY A 190 5.96 -15.45 13.56
C GLY A 190 4.75 -16.30 13.97
N ASP A 191 3.72 -15.66 14.52
CA ASP A 191 2.49 -16.34 14.95
C ASP A 191 1.58 -16.59 13.75
N VAL A 192 1.71 -17.78 13.15
CA VAL A 192 0.99 -18.16 11.93
C VAL A 192 -0.52 -18.19 12.16
N TYR A 193 -0.98 -18.84 13.23
CA TYR A 193 -2.40 -19.01 13.50
C TYR A 193 -3.12 -17.67 13.68
N ASN A 194 -2.62 -16.80 14.56
CA ASN A 194 -3.27 -15.51 14.82
C ASN A 194 -3.18 -14.59 13.60
N TYR A 195 -2.13 -14.71 12.80
CA TYR A 195 -2.05 -13.97 11.54
C TYR A 195 -3.11 -14.42 10.52
N GLU A 196 -3.39 -15.72 10.38
CA GLU A 196 -4.48 -16.19 9.52
C GLU A 196 -5.86 -15.75 10.04
N GLN A 197 -6.08 -15.75 11.37
CA GLN A 197 -7.32 -15.20 11.94
C GLN A 197 -7.46 -13.70 11.66
N LEU A 198 -6.40 -12.92 11.86
CA LEU A 198 -6.38 -11.48 11.56
C LEU A 198 -6.75 -11.21 10.10
N LEU A 199 -6.18 -11.96 9.16
CA LEU A 199 -6.51 -11.85 7.74
C LEU A 199 -7.97 -12.24 7.43
N LYS A 200 -8.48 -13.29 8.09
CA LYS A 200 -9.85 -13.76 7.91
C LYS A 200 -10.87 -12.75 8.43
N GLU A 201 -10.65 -12.22 9.63
CA GLU A 201 -11.53 -11.25 10.30
C GLU A 201 -11.56 -9.90 9.57
N ASN A 202 -10.40 -9.43 9.11
CA ASN A 202 -10.27 -8.12 8.47
C ASN A 202 -10.36 -8.18 6.93
N GLY A 203 -10.51 -9.37 6.35
CA GLY A 203 -10.37 -9.61 4.92
C GLY A 203 -11.30 -8.75 4.05
N SER A 204 -12.59 -8.68 4.42
CA SER A 204 -13.58 -7.86 3.70
C SER A 204 -13.25 -6.37 3.74
N ALA A 205 -12.88 -5.86 4.92
CA ALA A 205 -12.49 -4.46 5.10
C ALA A 205 -11.23 -4.13 4.29
N LEU A 206 -10.20 -4.97 4.37
CA LEU A 206 -8.96 -4.83 3.60
C LEU A 206 -9.20 -4.91 2.09
N LEU A 207 -10.10 -5.76 1.62
CA LEU A 207 -10.46 -5.87 0.22
C LEU A 207 -11.15 -4.58 -0.27
N SER A 208 -12.06 -4.03 0.53
CA SER A 208 -12.80 -2.80 0.18
C SER A 208 -11.91 -1.58 -0.04
N VAL A 209 -10.75 -1.52 0.63
CA VAL A 209 -9.77 -0.43 0.53
C VAL A 209 -8.53 -0.78 -0.31
N GLY A 210 -8.51 -1.95 -0.96
CA GLY A 210 -7.42 -2.40 -1.82
C GLY A 210 -6.13 -2.79 -1.09
N LEU A 211 -6.20 -3.10 0.20
CA LEU A 211 -5.05 -3.48 1.04
C LEU A 211 -4.87 -4.99 1.20
N TYR A 212 -5.89 -5.79 0.89
CA TYR A 212 -5.83 -7.25 1.06
C TYR A 212 -4.60 -7.89 0.41
N PRO A 213 -4.20 -7.58 -0.84
CA PRO A 213 -3.01 -8.19 -1.45
C PRO A 213 -1.71 -7.86 -0.70
N LEU A 214 -1.56 -6.63 -0.21
CA LEU A 214 -0.41 -6.22 0.58
C LEU A 214 -0.36 -6.99 1.90
N TYR A 215 -1.49 -7.02 2.63
CA TYR A 215 -1.57 -7.78 3.88
C TYR A 215 -1.30 -9.26 3.61
N ASN A 216 -2.01 -9.90 2.68
CA ASN A 216 -1.78 -11.29 2.27
C ASN A 216 -0.30 -11.61 1.97
N SER A 217 0.45 -10.68 1.38
CA SER A 217 1.88 -10.85 1.11
C SER A 217 2.78 -10.95 2.36
N LEU A 218 2.34 -10.43 3.51
CA LEU A 218 3.04 -10.57 4.79
C LEU A 218 2.99 -11.99 5.33
N ARG A 219 2.13 -12.89 4.80
CA ARG A 219 2.12 -14.30 5.18
C ARG A 219 3.51 -14.92 5.05
N ILE A 220 4.22 -14.61 3.97
CA ILE A 220 5.59 -15.10 3.77
C ILE A 220 6.53 -14.61 4.88
N VAL A 221 6.36 -13.39 5.35
CA VAL A 221 7.19 -12.81 6.41
C VAL A 221 6.93 -13.48 7.76
N VAL A 222 5.66 -13.76 8.10
CA VAL A 222 5.27 -14.43 9.35
C VAL A 222 5.88 -15.82 9.43
N TYR A 223 5.71 -16.62 8.37
CA TYR A 223 6.31 -17.96 8.31
C TYR A 223 7.84 -17.89 8.29
N ARG A 224 8.43 -16.88 7.63
CA ARG A 224 9.89 -16.66 7.67
C ARG A 224 10.36 -16.41 9.10
N ASN A 225 9.64 -15.63 9.89
CA ASN A 225 10.02 -15.34 11.28
C ASN A 225 9.89 -16.58 12.17
N LEU A 226 8.84 -17.39 11.98
CA LEU A 226 8.75 -18.70 12.64
C LEU A 226 9.91 -19.62 12.26
N LEU A 227 10.25 -19.68 10.97
CA LEU A 227 11.34 -20.51 10.48
C LEU A 227 12.70 -20.06 11.05
N ASP A 228 12.92 -18.75 11.17
CA ASP A 228 14.11 -18.16 11.80
C ASP A 228 14.22 -18.60 13.27
N PHE A 229 13.10 -18.56 14.01
CA PHE A 229 13.05 -19.08 15.38
C PHE A 229 13.43 -20.58 15.45
N VAL A 230 12.92 -21.40 14.53
CA VAL A 230 13.25 -22.84 14.47
C VAL A 230 14.73 -23.06 14.15
N PHE A 231 15.31 -22.34 13.18
CA PHE A 231 16.74 -22.43 12.85
C PHE A 231 17.63 -22.06 14.04
N ARG A 232 17.35 -20.92 14.69
CA ARG A 232 18.12 -20.46 15.87
C ARG A 232 18.05 -21.43 17.04
N THR A 233 16.90 -22.08 17.22
CA THR A 233 16.68 -23.06 18.29
C THR A 233 17.41 -24.37 18.02
N LYS A 234 17.36 -24.86 16.77
CA LYS A 234 17.88 -26.20 16.43
C LYS A 234 19.37 -26.18 16.09
N LYS A 235 19.88 -25.06 15.55
CA LYS A 235 21.30 -24.88 15.16
C LYS A 235 21.82 -25.99 14.23
N VAL A 236 20.97 -26.45 13.30
CA VAL A 236 21.29 -27.49 12.33
C VAL A 236 21.47 -26.93 10.92
N THR A 237 22.35 -27.52 10.14
CA THR A 237 22.55 -27.19 8.72
C THR A 237 21.59 -27.90 7.78
N LYS A 238 20.97 -28.98 8.25
CA LYS A 238 19.93 -29.75 7.54
C LYS A 238 18.73 -29.93 8.45
N MET A 239 17.55 -29.62 7.95
CA MET A 239 16.30 -29.70 8.70
C MET A 239 15.25 -30.49 7.91
N HIS A 240 14.66 -31.50 8.55
CA HIS A 240 13.48 -32.16 8.00
C HIS A 240 12.29 -31.20 8.06
N LEU A 241 11.54 -31.10 6.96
CA LEU A 241 10.40 -30.19 6.83
C LEU A 241 9.26 -30.52 7.81
N GLU A 242 9.16 -31.78 8.21
CA GLU A 242 8.23 -32.23 9.26
C GLU A 242 8.43 -31.49 10.59
N LEU A 243 9.66 -31.04 10.88
CA LEU A 243 9.93 -30.24 12.06
C LEU A 243 9.25 -28.87 11.96
N PHE A 244 9.25 -28.28 10.77
CA PHE A 244 8.59 -26.99 10.54
C PHE A 244 7.06 -27.14 10.50
N VAL A 245 6.53 -28.23 9.95
CA VAL A 245 5.10 -28.58 10.08
C VAL A 245 4.67 -28.57 11.54
N LYS A 246 5.42 -29.28 12.41
CA LYS A 246 5.15 -29.30 13.85
C LYS A 246 5.25 -27.92 14.50
N ALA A 247 6.19 -27.08 14.05
CA ALA A 247 6.33 -25.72 14.55
C ALA A 247 5.12 -24.85 14.18
N VAL A 248 4.62 -24.96 12.94
CA VAL A 248 3.40 -24.26 12.49
C VAL A 248 2.19 -24.77 13.28
N GLN A 249 2.01 -26.08 13.41
CA GLN A 249 0.92 -26.66 14.19
C GLN A 249 0.96 -26.24 15.66
N ALA A 250 2.15 -26.02 16.23
CA ALA A 250 2.32 -25.54 17.60
C ALA A 250 1.84 -24.09 17.79
N THR A 251 1.70 -23.29 16.72
CA THR A 251 1.07 -21.95 16.80
C THR A 251 -0.45 -22.02 16.96
N GLY A 252 -1.07 -23.17 16.66
CA GLY A 252 -2.53 -23.35 16.65
C GLY A 252 -3.08 -23.78 15.29
N GLU A 253 -2.29 -23.65 14.22
CA GLU A 253 -2.66 -24.01 12.84
C GLU A 253 -2.56 -25.53 12.61
N LYS A 254 -3.52 -26.27 13.17
CA LYS A 254 -3.48 -27.75 13.24
C LYS A 254 -3.58 -28.46 11.89
N GLU A 255 -4.18 -27.82 10.89
CA GLU A 255 -4.39 -28.41 9.56
C GLU A 255 -3.18 -28.25 8.63
N CYS A 256 -2.11 -27.59 9.09
CA CYS A 256 -0.90 -27.45 8.29
C CYS A 256 -0.28 -28.82 7.98
N ASP A 257 -0.09 -29.09 6.70
CA ASP A 257 0.50 -30.31 6.18
C ASP A 257 1.87 -30.08 5.54
N LEU A 258 2.54 -31.19 5.19
CA LEU A 258 3.86 -31.15 4.58
C LEU A 258 3.85 -30.46 3.21
N ILE A 259 2.76 -30.57 2.45
CA ILE A 259 2.67 -29.99 1.09
C ILE A 259 2.62 -28.46 1.19
N THR A 260 1.80 -27.94 2.08
CA THR A 260 1.75 -26.50 2.40
C THR A 260 3.13 -25.97 2.78
N VAL A 261 3.83 -26.65 3.69
CA VAL A 261 5.19 -26.27 4.09
C VAL A 261 6.17 -26.32 2.93
N GLN A 262 6.13 -27.38 2.10
CA GLN A 262 7.02 -27.52 0.95
C GLN A 262 6.83 -26.37 -0.05
N ASN A 263 5.57 -26.04 -0.38
CA ASN A 263 5.24 -24.93 -1.26
C ASN A 263 5.75 -23.61 -0.69
N MET A 264 5.53 -23.37 0.61
CA MET A 264 5.93 -22.14 1.27
C MET A 264 7.44 -21.93 1.27
N ILE A 265 8.21 -22.96 1.63
CA ILE A 265 9.68 -22.88 1.67
C ILE A 265 10.26 -22.77 0.25
N THR A 266 9.65 -23.44 -0.73
CA THR A 266 10.05 -23.33 -2.15
C THR A 266 9.81 -21.91 -2.67
N ASN A 267 8.68 -21.29 -2.32
CA ASN A 267 8.41 -19.89 -2.64
C ASN A 267 9.43 -18.96 -1.96
N MET A 268 9.74 -19.16 -0.68
CA MET A 268 10.77 -18.37 0.01
C MET A 268 12.15 -18.50 -0.65
N ALA A 269 12.54 -19.70 -1.10
CA ALA A 269 13.80 -19.90 -1.80
C ALA A 269 13.79 -19.18 -3.16
N SER A 270 12.69 -19.26 -3.90
CA SER A 270 12.52 -18.61 -5.21
C SER A 270 12.56 -17.09 -5.09
N ASP A 271 11.92 -16.54 -4.05
CA ASP A 271 11.93 -15.11 -3.71
C ASP A 271 13.25 -14.64 -3.08
N LYS A 272 14.26 -15.53 -2.97
CA LYS A 272 15.55 -15.27 -2.31
C LYS A 272 15.44 -14.82 -0.84
N ILE A 273 14.31 -15.14 -0.20
CA ILE A 273 14.07 -14.95 1.24
C ILE A 273 14.79 -16.04 2.04
N LEU A 274 14.86 -17.25 1.49
CA LEU A 274 15.65 -18.35 2.06
C LEU A 274 16.94 -18.54 1.26
N LYS A 275 18.08 -18.41 1.94
CA LYS A 275 19.42 -18.75 1.43
C LYS A 275 19.73 -20.21 1.76
N GLY A 276 19.31 -21.11 0.89
CA GLY A 276 19.54 -22.54 1.07
C GLY A 276 19.02 -23.36 -0.10
N ALA A 277 19.08 -24.68 0.06
CA ALA A 277 18.54 -25.65 -0.87
C ALA A 277 17.34 -26.38 -0.25
N VAL A 278 16.29 -26.57 -1.04
CA VAL A 278 15.10 -27.34 -0.66
C VAL A 278 15.11 -28.65 -1.44
N TYR A 279 15.07 -29.77 -0.74
CA TYR A 279 15.10 -31.12 -1.31
C TYR A 279 13.73 -31.77 -1.12
N ILE A 280 12.83 -31.57 -2.08
CA ILE A 280 11.43 -32.02 -2.01
C ILE A 280 11.35 -33.54 -1.76
N GLY A 281 12.08 -34.34 -2.54
CA GLY A 281 12.06 -35.81 -2.41
C GLY A 281 12.62 -36.31 -1.07
N MET A 282 13.56 -35.57 -0.46
CA MET A 282 14.11 -35.89 0.86
C MET A 282 13.29 -35.29 2.00
N LYS A 283 12.26 -34.50 1.70
CA LYS A 283 11.44 -33.75 2.67
C LYS A 283 12.32 -32.95 3.63
N ALA A 284 13.37 -32.33 3.10
CA ALA A 284 14.38 -31.64 3.90
C ALA A 284 14.83 -30.35 3.22
N MET A 285 15.40 -29.46 4.01
CA MET A 285 16.09 -28.27 3.56
C MET A 285 17.50 -28.23 4.13
N ALA A 286 18.45 -27.67 3.40
CA ALA A 286 19.80 -27.40 3.87
C ALA A 286 20.10 -25.92 3.76
N ALA A 287 20.59 -25.34 4.85
CA ALA A 287 20.83 -23.91 4.95
C ALA A 287 21.85 -23.62 6.05
N ALA A 288 22.48 -22.44 6.03
CA ALA A 288 23.41 -22.08 7.11
C ALA A 288 22.67 -22.02 8.46
N PRO A 289 23.33 -22.28 9.61
CA PRO A 289 22.68 -22.17 10.93
C PRO A 289 22.33 -20.73 11.35
N CYS A 290 22.93 -19.74 10.69
CA CYS A 290 22.72 -18.31 10.87
C CYS A 290 22.71 -17.60 9.51
N ASP A 291 22.14 -16.39 9.45
CA ASP A 291 22.02 -15.53 8.25
C ASP A 291 21.30 -16.19 7.06
N THR A 292 20.49 -17.20 7.36
CA THR A 292 19.77 -18.07 6.46
C THR A 292 18.58 -17.41 5.78
N LEU A 293 17.96 -16.45 6.47
CA LEU A 293 16.70 -15.85 6.07
C LEU A 293 16.85 -14.34 5.94
N THR A 294 16.47 -13.82 4.79
CA THR A 294 16.37 -12.39 4.51
C THR A 294 14.90 -11.95 4.58
N TYR A 295 14.67 -10.66 4.41
CA TYR A 295 13.35 -10.12 4.11
C TYR A 295 13.30 -9.74 2.63
N TYR A 296 12.15 -9.28 2.13
CA TYR A 296 12.07 -8.73 0.79
C TYR A 296 13.10 -7.60 0.63
N GLN A 297 14.06 -7.82 -0.27
CA GLN A 297 14.94 -6.77 -0.75
C GLN A 297 14.27 -6.19 -1.99
N PHE A 298 14.13 -4.88 -1.98
CA PHE A 298 13.62 -4.14 -3.10
C PHE A 298 14.77 -3.61 -3.94
#